data_AF-A0A9X5XMY2-F1
#
_entry.id   AF-A0A9X5XMY2-F1
#
_cell.length_a   1.000
_cell.length_b   1.000
_cell.length_c   1.000
_cell.angle_alpha   90.00
_cell.angle_beta   90.00
_cell.angle_gamma   90.00
#
_symmetry.space_group_name_H-M   'P 1'
#
loop_
_entity.id
_entity.type
_entity.pdbx_description
1 polymer ?
#
loop_
_entity_poly.entity_id
_entity_poly.type
_entity_poly.pdbx_seq_one_letter_code
_entity_poly.pdbx_strand_id
1 'polypeptide(L)'
;ARYERPYVREPADESGPDPEQQVMTADSRRALHDAVRRLPGRCPGLMAALLSPKDLTYREIAGELGISQGSLGPERSRCLGCLRRLLSPVVAARAPRG
;
A
#
# COMPACT_ATOMS: atom_id res chain seq x y z
N ALA A 1 44.64 -16.29 -13.37
CA ALA A 1 43.35 -16.57 -14.03
C ALA A 1 42.25 -16.55 -12.96
N ARG A 2 41.22 -15.72 -13.10
CA ARG A 2 40.04 -15.78 -12.21
C ARG A 2 39.18 -16.95 -12.67
N TYR A 3 38.99 -17.93 -11.80
CA TYR A 3 38.14 -19.08 -12.06
C TYR A 3 36.71 -18.70 -11.67
N GLU A 4 35.81 -18.57 -12.64
CA GLU A 4 34.38 -18.45 -12.33
C GLU A 4 33.91 -19.81 -11.80
N ARG A 5 33.45 -19.84 -10.55
CA ARG A 5 32.81 -21.04 -9.99
C ARG A 5 31.42 -21.15 -10.60
N PRO A 6 31.01 -22.33 -11.07
CA PRO A 6 29.65 -22.53 -11.57
C PRO A 6 28.66 -22.17 -10.45
N TYR A 7 27.67 -21.34 -10.74
CA TYR A 7 26.57 -21.07 -9.81
C TYR A 7 25.71 -22.34 -9.72
N VAL A 8 25.91 -23.11 -8.65
CA VAL A 8 25.00 -24.20 -8.31
C VAL A 8 23.71 -23.53 -7.83
N ARG A 9 22.63 -23.69 -8.58
CA ARG A 9 21.31 -23.18 -8.17
C ARG A 9 20.89 -23.95 -6.92
N GLU A 10 21.07 -23.33 -5.76
CA GLU A 10 20.42 -23.80 -4.53
C GLU A 10 18.91 -23.81 -4.80
N PRO A 11 18.19 -24.88 -4.39
CA PRO A 11 16.75 -24.89 -4.54
C PRO A 11 16.20 -23.70 -3.75
N ALA A 12 15.59 -22.75 -4.47
CA ALA A 12 14.87 -21.68 -3.83
C ALA A 12 13.82 -22.31 -2.91
N ASP A 13 13.67 -21.77 -1.70
CA ASP A 13 12.59 -22.18 -0.82
C ASP A 13 11.25 -21.79 -1.47
N GLU A 14 10.62 -22.75 -2.15
CA GLU A 14 9.35 -22.55 -2.88
C GLU A 14 8.17 -22.27 -1.94
N SER A 15 8.36 -22.30 -0.62
CA SER A 15 7.32 -21.94 0.36
C SER A 15 7.06 -20.43 0.46
N GLY A 16 7.91 -19.58 -0.12
CA GLY A 16 7.81 -18.12 0.00
C GLY A 16 7.66 -17.38 -1.33
N PRO A 17 7.25 -16.09 -1.31
CA PRO A 17 7.32 -15.24 -2.48
C PRO A 17 8.77 -15.09 -2.95
N ASP A 18 8.97 -15.08 -4.26
CA ASP A 18 10.27 -14.84 -4.90
C ASP A 18 10.89 -13.51 -4.40
N PRO A 19 12.22 -13.38 -4.22
CA PRO A 19 12.85 -12.16 -3.74
C PRO A 19 12.43 -10.91 -4.53
N GLU A 20 12.26 -11.04 -5.85
CA GLU A 20 11.75 -10.04 -6.76
C GLU A 20 10.34 -9.57 -6.35
N GLN A 21 9.44 -10.50 -6.06
CA GLN A 21 8.09 -10.20 -5.59
C GLN A 21 8.11 -9.49 -4.24
N GLN A 22 9.01 -9.90 -3.33
CA GLN A 22 9.15 -9.24 -2.02
C GLN A 22 9.57 -7.78 -2.17
N VAL A 23 10.57 -7.51 -3.02
CA VAL A 23 11.03 -6.14 -3.32
C VAL A 23 9.92 -5.31 -3.97
N MET A 24 9.25 -5.85 -4.99
CA MET A 24 8.12 -5.15 -5.65
C MET A 24 6.97 -4.83 -4.68
N THR A 25 6.70 -5.73 -3.74
CA THR A 25 5.68 -5.52 -2.71
C THR A 25 6.11 -4.43 -1.72
N ALA A 26 7.37 -4.43 -1.27
CA ALA A 26 7.91 -3.40 -0.39
C ALA A 26 7.87 -2.01 -1.05
N ASP A 27 8.24 -1.92 -2.33
CA ASP A 27 8.20 -0.67 -3.11
C ASP A 27 6.78 -0.16 -3.33
N SER A 28 5.82 -1.06 -3.51
CA SER A 28 4.40 -0.71 -3.63
C SER A 28 3.84 -0.22 -2.29
N ARG A 29 4.20 -0.85 -1.17
CA ARG A 29 3.84 -0.38 0.18
C ARG A 29 4.41 1.01 0.44
N ARG A 30 5.70 1.24 0.15
CA ARG A 30 6.34 2.55 0.32
C ARG A 30 5.60 3.64 -0.48
N ALA A 31 5.35 3.40 -1.77
CA ALA A 31 4.63 4.36 -2.61
C ALA A 31 3.21 4.65 -2.09
N LEU A 32 2.49 3.63 -1.61
CA LEU A 32 1.17 3.79 -1.01
C LEU A 32 1.22 4.65 0.26
N HIS A 33 2.13 4.35 1.19
CA HIS A 33 2.29 5.12 2.43
C HIS A 33 2.68 6.57 2.15
N ASP A 34 3.54 6.82 1.16
CA ASP A 34 3.92 8.16 0.73
C ASP A 34 2.72 8.94 0.16
N ALA A 35 1.88 8.29 -0.65
CA ALA A 35 0.66 8.89 -1.17
C ALA A 35 -0.36 9.19 -0.06
N VAL A 36 -0.53 8.28 0.91
CA VAL A 36 -1.42 8.48 2.07
C VAL A 36 -0.99 9.70 2.89
N ARG A 37 0.31 9.88 3.14
CA ARG A 37 0.85 11.05 3.86
C ARG A 37 0.60 12.38 3.14
N ARG A 38 0.37 12.36 1.82
CA ARG A 38 0.10 13.54 0.99
C ARG A 38 -1.39 13.84 0.82
N LEU A 39 -2.28 13.01 1.36
CA LEU A 39 -3.71 13.24 1.25
C LEU A 39 -4.15 14.51 2.00
N PRO A 40 -5.14 15.24 1.48
CA PRO A 40 -5.62 16.46 2.13
C PRO A 40 -6.53 16.17 3.33
N GLY A 41 -6.54 17.10 4.29
CA GLY A 41 -7.48 17.11 5.41
C GLY A 41 -7.39 15.86 6.30
N ARG A 42 -8.54 15.25 6.60
CA ARG A 42 -8.65 14.06 7.47
C ARG A 42 -8.36 12.73 6.77
N CYS A 43 -8.16 12.74 5.46
CA CYS A 43 -7.97 11.52 4.68
C CYS A 43 -6.73 10.69 5.06
N PRO A 44 -5.57 11.27 5.43
CA PRO A 44 -4.44 10.48 5.93
C PRO A 44 -4.82 9.64 7.16
N GLY A 45 -5.52 10.24 8.13
CA GLY A 45 -5.96 9.55 9.35
C GLY A 45 -6.93 8.42 9.06
N LEU A 46 -7.93 8.66 8.21
CA LEU A 46 -8.88 7.62 7.81
C LEU A 46 -8.20 6.46 7.07
N MET A 47 -7.29 6.75 6.13
CA MET A 47 -6.57 5.70 5.41
C MET A 47 -5.62 4.92 6.33
N ALA A 48 -4.94 5.61 7.26
CA ALA A 48 -4.08 4.94 8.24
C ALA A 48 -4.86 4.00 9.15
N ALA A 49 -6.04 4.40 9.62
CA ALA A 49 -6.90 3.56 10.44
C ALA A 49 -7.42 2.33 9.67
N LEU A 50 -7.84 2.49 8.41
CA LEU A 50 -8.31 1.38 7.56
C LEU A 50 -7.19 0.42 7.13
N LEU A 51 -5.93 0.87 7.10
CA LEU A 51 -4.76 0.06 6.75
C LEU A 51 -4.02 -0.46 8.00
N SER A 52 -4.54 -0.19 9.19
CA SER A 52 -3.95 -0.60 10.45
C SER A 52 -4.03 -2.13 10.62
N PRO A 53 -2.98 -2.80 11.14
CA PRO A 53 -3.02 -4.23 11.45
C PRO A 53 -3.88 -4.57 12.68
N LYS A 54 -4.50 -3.58 13.32
CA LYS A 54 -5.28 -3.75 14.56
C LYS A 54 -6.72 -4.22 14.32
N ASP A 55 -7.12 -4.46 13.07
CA ASP A 55 -8.48 -4.89 12.69
C ASP A 55 -9.60 -4.06 13.32
N LEU A 56 -9.45 -2.73 13.29
CA LEU A 56 -10.41 -1.80 13.88
C LEU A 56 -11.79 -1.93 13.23
N THR A 57 -12.83 -1.92 14.05
CA THR A 57 -14.21 -1.86 13.57
C THR A 57 -14.54 -0.48 13.02
N TYR A 58 -15.55 -0.41 12.13
CA TYR A 58 -16.05 0.86 11.60
C TYR A 58 -16.48 1.85 12.68
N ARG A 59 -16.98 1.35 13.83
CA ARG A 59 -17.37 2.18 14.97
C ARG A 59 -16.15 2.78 15.68
N GLU A 60 -15.10 2.01 15.88
CA GLU A 60 -13.85 2.48 16.50
C GLU A 60 -13.18 3.52 15.61
N ILE A 61 -13.08 3.28 14.30
CA ILE A 61 -12.53 4.25 13.35
C ILE A 61 -13.34 5.56 13.37
N ALA A 62 -14.68 5.48 13.35
CA ALA A 62 -15.52 6.68 13.42
C ALA A 62 -15.31 7.44 14.74
N GLY A 63 -15.16 6.72 15.86
CA GLY A 63 -14.86 7.29 17.17
C GLY A 63 -13.49 7.99 17.23
N GLU A 64 -12.43 7.34 16.73
CA GLU A 64 -11.09 7.91 16.67
C GLU A 64 -11.04 9.19 15.81
N LEU A 65 -11.84 9.24 14.74
CA LEU A 65 -11.92 10.38 13.84
C LEU A 65 -12.91 11.46 14.28
N GLY A 66 -13.65 11.24 15.37
CA GLY A 66 -14.65 12.19 15.87
C GLY A 66 -15.82 12.44 14.92
N ILE A 67 -16.19 11.43 14.11
CA ILE A 67 -17.28 11.52 13.14
C ILE A 67 -18.38 10.49 13.42
N SER A 68 -19.56 10.67 12.82
CA SER A 68 -20.61 9.66 12.93
C SER A 68 -20.26 8.42 12.11
N GLN A 69 -20.61 7.24 12.60
CA GLN A 69 -20.44 6.00 11.83
C GLN A 69 -21.12 6.07 10.44
N GLY A 70 -22.27 6.75 10.34
CA GLY A 70 -22.98 6.96 9.07
C GLY A 70 -22.20 7.83 8.08
N SER A 71 -21.35 8.75 8.54
CA SER A 71 -20.52 9.60 7.68
C SER A 71 -19.23 8.93 7.18
N LEU A 72 -18.86 7.78 7.76
CA LEU A 72 -17.62 7.08 7.43
C LEU A 72 -17.61 6.56 5.98
N GLY A 73 -18.76 6.13 5.44
CA GLY A 73 -18.89 5.67 4.05
C GLY A 73 -18.58 6.75 3.02
N PRO A 74 -19.31 7.89 3.02
CA PRO A 74 -19.02 9.02 2.15
C PRO A 74 -17.58 9.54 2.30
N GLU A 75 -17.07 9.62 3.52
CA GLU A 75 -15.69 10.07 3.78
C GLU A 75 -14.65 9.11 3.19
N ARG A 76 -14.85 7.80 3.36
CA ARG A 76 -14.00 6.76 2.75
C ARG A 76 -14.00 6.88 1.23
N SER A 77 -15.17 7.06 0.60
CA SER A 77 -15.27 7.22 -0.85
C SER A 77 -14.48 8.44 -1.33
N ARG A 78 -14.67 9.59 -0.66
CA ARG A 78 -13.93 10.83 -0.95
C ARG A 78 -12.42 10.63 -0.83
N CYS A 79 -11.96 10.04 0.27
CA CYS A 79 -10.54 9.85 0.52
C CYS A 79 -9.89 8.86 -0.44
N LEU A 80 -10.56 7.77 -0.79
CA LEU A 80 -10.10 6.85 -1.83
C LEU A 80 -10.06 7.53 -3.22
N GLY A 81 -11.01 8.42 -3.52
CA GLY A 81 -10.96 9.24 -4.74
C GLY A 81 -9.75 10.17 -4.80
N CYS A 82 -9.38 10.80 -3.67
CA CYS A 82 -8.14 11.58 -3.57
C CYS A 82 -6.90 10.69 -3.76
N LEU A 83 -6.87 9.53 -3.11
CA LEU A 83 -5.74 8.60 -3.17
C LEU A 83 -5.51 8.07 -4.58
N ARG A 84 -6.58 7.68 -5.30
CA ARG A 84 -6.49 7.26 -6.70
C ARG A 84 -5.89 8.34 -7.60
N ARG A 85 -6.27 9.60 -7.41
CA ARG A 85 -5.70 10.73 -8.17
C ARG A 85 -4.20 10.91 -7.91
N LEU A 86 -3.76 10.77 -6.65
CA LEU A 86 -2.33 10.86 -6.30
C LEU A 86 -1.51 9.68 -6.84
N LEU A 87 -2.09 8.48 -6.89
CA LEU A 87 -1.41 7.27 -7.34
C LEU A 87 -1.45 7.06 -8.86
N SER A 88 -2.38 7.69 -9.57
CA SER A 88 -2.54 7.53 -11.02
C SER A 88 -1.22 7.68 -11.80
N PRO A 89 -0.36 8.68 -11.53
CA PRO A 89 0.94 8.80 -12.20
C PRO A 89 1.89 7.63 -11.91
N VAL A 90 1.92 7.16 -10.65
CA VAL A 90 2.79 6.06 -10.21
C VAL A 90 2.37 4.75 -10.87
N VAL A 91 1.06 4.48 -10.94
CA VAL A 91 0.52 3.28 -11.59
C VAL A 91 0.74 3.33 -13.10
N ALA A 92 0.53 4.49 -13.74
CA ALA A 92 0.79 4.66 -15.16
C ALA A 92 2.28 4.44 -15.50
N ALA A 93 3.21 4.91 -14.67
CA ALA A 93 4.65 4.71 -14.86
C ALA A 93 5.09 3.24 -14.72
N ARG A 94 4.32 2.41 -13.99
CA ARG A 94 4.60 0.99 -13.76
C ARG A 94 3.85 0.05 -14.72
N ALA A 95 2.93 0.56 -15.54
CA ALA A 95 2.25 -0.25 -16.53
C ALA A 95 3.29 -0.80 -17.53
N PRO A 96 3.21 -2.09 -17.92
CA PRO A 96 4.08 -2.62 -18.95
C PRO A 96 3.89 -1.76 -20.20
N ARG A 97 4.98 -1.14 -20.67
CA ARG A 97 4.99 -0.62 -22.03
C ARG A 97 4.93 -1.85 -22.91
N GLY A 98 3.86 -1.97 -23.69
CA GLY A 98 3.60 -3.12 -24.57
C GLY A 98 4.79 -3.47 -25.45
#